data_AF-A0A2E8VRS2-F1
#
_entry.id   AF-A0A2E8VRS2-F1
#
_cell.length_a   1.000
_cell.length_b   1.000
_cell.length_c   1.000
_cell.angle_alpha   90.00
_cell.angle_beta   90.00
_cell.angle_gamma   90.00
#
_symmetry.space_group_name_H-M   'P 1'
#
loop_
_entity.id
_entity.type
_entity.pdbx_description
1 polymer ?
#
loop_
_entity_poly.entity_id
_entity_poly.type
_entity_poly.pdbx_seq_one_letter_code
_entity_poly.pdbx_strand_id
1 'polypeptide(L)' 'AFDRKQRAFYYVRVLENPTCRWSTWDAVRAGATPHPDLPRFIQERAWTSPIWFTPR' A
#
# COMPACT_ATOMS: atom_id res chain seq x y z
N ALA A 1 2.67 24.35 -1.33
CA ALA A 1 4.12 24.60 -1.19
C ALA A 1 4.51 24.41 0.27
N PHE A 2 5.77 24.09 0.58
CA PHE A 2 6.25 23.94 1.96
C PHE A 2 6.45 25.32 2.64
N ASP A 3 5.99 25.46 3.89
CA ASP A 3 6.23 26.65 4.75
C ASP A 3 7.11 26.27 5.96
N ARG A 4 8.28 26.90 6.04
CA ARG A 4 9.29 26.65 7.09
C ARG A 4 8.87 27.17 8.47
N LYS A 5 7.85 28.02 8.57
CA LYS A 5 7.33 28.56 9.84
C LYS A 5 6.30 27.64 10.51
N GLN A 6 5.85 26.60 9.82
CA GLN A 6 4.82 25.68 10.32
C GLN A 6 5.42 24.36 10.78
N ARG A 7 4.81 23.75 11.81
CA ARG A 7 5.11 22.35 12.17
C ARG A 7 4.66 21.44 11.03
N ALA A 8 5.50 20.46 10.69
CA ALA A 8 5.20 19.51 9.63
C ALA A 8 5.80 18.13 9.97
N PHE A 9 5.44 17.11 9.19
CA PHE A 9 6.14 15.83 9.20
C PHE A 9 6.29 15.31 7.79
N TYR A 10 7.35 14.55 7.56
CA TYR A 10 7.64 13.91 6.29
C TYR A 10 7.60 12.40 6.45
N TYR A 11 7.08 11.72 5.44
CA TYR A 11 7.14 10.26 5.33
C TYR A 11 7.24 9.89 3.86
N VAL A 12 7.79 8.72 3.59
CA VAL A 12 7.78 8.12 2.26
C VAL A 12 6.63 7.13 2.18
N ARG A 13 5.93 7.12 1.04
CA ARG A 13 4.90 6.14 0.72
C ARG A 13 5.28 5.37 -0.52
N VAL A 14 5.22 4.05 -0.43
CA VAL A 14 5.43 3.14 -1.55
C VAL A 14 4.10 2.47 -1.89
N LEU A 15 3.82 2.36 -3.19
CA LEU A 15 2.70 1.60 -3.71
C LEU A 15 3.28 0.42 -4.48
N GLU A 16 2.85 -0.79 -4.14
CA GLU A 16 3.23 -1.98 -4.89
C GLU A 16 2.58 -1.95 -6.28
N ASN A 17 3.15 -2.65 -7.27
CA ASN A 17 2.38 -3.02 -8.45
C ASN A 17 1.30 -4.03 -8.06
N PRO A 18 0.09 -3.99 -8.64
CA PRO A 18 -0.96 -4.95 -8.29
C PRO A 18 -0.49 -6.40 -8.45
N THR A 19 -0.66 -7.20 -7.39
CA THR A 19 -0.29 -8.63 -7.34
C THR A 19 -1.50 -9.49 -7.05
N CYS A 20 -1.42 -10.79 -7.37
CA CYS A 20 -2.50 -11.73 -7.08
C CYS A 20 -2.74 -11.83 -5.58
N ARG A 21 -4.00 -11.74 -5.17
CA ARG A 21 -4.39 -11.99 -3.78
C ARG A 21 -4.18 -13.47 -3.42
N TRP A 22 -3.99 -13.76 -2.13
CA TRP A 22 -3.81 -15.13 -1.64
C TRP A 22 -4.94 -16.08 -2.09
N SER A 23 -6.20 -15.63 -2.07
CA SER A 23 -7.35 -16.41 -2.53
C SER A 23 -7.28 -16.77 -4.02
N THR A 24 -6.70 -15.89 -4.84
CA THR A 24 -6.48 -16.14 -6.26
C THR A 24 -5.35 -17.15 -6.46
N TRP A 25 -4.28 -17.04 -5.68
CA TRP A 25 -3.19 -18.01 -5.69
C TRP A 25 -3.67 -19.41 -5.29
N ASP A 26 -4.49 -19.51 -4.25
CA ASP A 26 -5.03 -20.78 -3.79
C ASP A 26 -5.97 -21.42 -4.81
N ALA A 27 -6.86 -20.63 -5.43
CA ALA A 27 -7.72 -21.13 -6.50
C ALA A 27 -6.90 -21.68 -7.68
N VAL A 28 -5.88 -20.93 -8.13
CA VAL A 28 -4.98 -21.37 -9.21
C VAL A 28 -4.24 -22.65 -8.84
N ARG A 29 -3.72 -22.75 -7.61
CA ARG A 29 -3.03 -23.96 -7.11
C ARG A 29 -3.96 -25.17 -7.03
N ALA A 30 -5.23 -24.96 -6.69
CA ALA A 30 -6.24 -26.01 -6.63
C ALA A 30 -6.83 -26.36 -8.01
N GLY A 31 -6.43 -25.68 -9.09
CA GLY A 31 -7.04 -25.84 -10.41
C GLY A 31 -8.49 -25.35 -10.49
N ALA A 32 -8.93 -24.55 -9.52
CA ALA A 32 -10.28 -23.98 -9.43
C ALA A 32 -10.33 -22.56 -9.99
N THR A 33 -11.52 -22.10 -10.33
CA THR A 33 -11.73 -20.71 -10.74
C THR A 33 -11.76 -19.79 -9.50
N PRO A 34 -11.09 -18.61 -9.54
CA PRO A 34 -11.21 -17.61 -8.48
C PRO A 34 -12.67 -17.18 -8.30
N HIS A 35 -13.07 -16.94 -7.05
CA HIS A 35 -14.44 -16.53 -6.72
C HIS A 35 -14.82 -15.24 -7.47
N PRO A 36 -15.96 -15.20 -8.19
CA PRO A 36 -16.31 -14.08 -9.06
C PRO A 36 -16.55 -12.78 -8.29
N ASP A 37 -17.09 -12.87 -7.07
CA ASP A 37 -17.39 -11.68 -6.25
C ASP A 37 -16.17 -11.14 -5.48
N LEU A 38 -15.02 -11.83 -5.53
CA LEU A 38 -13.82 -11.40 -4.81
C LEU A 38 -12.81 -10.73 -5.77
N PRO A 39 -12.14 -9.64 -5.35
CA PRO A 39 -11.06 -9.06 -6.12
C PRO A 39 -9.92 -10.06 -6.35
N ARG A 40 -9.51 -10.20 -7.62
CA ARG A 40 -8.43 -11.11 -8.02
C ARG A 40 -7.04 -10.59 -7.63
N PHE A 41 -6.88 -9.28 -7.59
CA PHE A 41 -5.62 -8.59 -7.30
C PHE A 41 -5.74 -7.73 -6.05
N ILE A 42 -4.62 -7.52 -5.38
CA ILE A 42 -4.45 -6.59 -4.28
C ILE A 42 -3.28 -5.65 -4.60
N GLN A 43 -3.29 -4.46 -4.02
CA GLN A 43 -2.18 -3.52 -4.10
C GLN A 43 -1.80 -3.09 -2.70
N GLU A 44 -0.63 -3.55 -2.24
CA GLU A 44 -0.15 -3.19 -0.90
C GLU A 44 0.46 -1.79 -0.87
N ARG A 45 0.47 -1.21 0.33
CA ARG A 45 0.96 0.15 0.57
C ARG A 45 1.81 0.17 1.82
N ALA A 46 3.03 0.66 1.70
CA ALA A 46 3.93 0.85 2.83
C ALA A 46 4.15 2.34 3.09
N TRP A 47 4.31 2.67 4.38
CA TRP A 47 4.54 4.03 4.86
C TRP A 47 5.69 3.98 5.85
N THR A 48 6.63 4.91 5.74
CA THR A 48 7.72 5.02 6.71
C THR A 48 7.23 5.73 7.98
N SER A 49 7.96 5.55 9.08
CA SER A 49 7.78 6.38 10.26
C SER A 49 7.90 7.88 9.91
N PRO A 50 7.13 8.76 10.58
CA PRO A 50 7.19 10.19 10.31
C PRO A 50 8.48 10.81 10.86
N ILE A 51 9.08 11.69 10.07
CA ILE A 51 10.17 12.58 10.49
C ILE A 51 9.54 13.93 10.81
N TRP A 52 9.57 14.32 12.09
CA TRP A 52 8.96 15.57 12.55
C TRP A 52 9.84 16.78 12.24
N PHE A 53 9.24 17.81 11.66
CA PHE A 53 9.84 19.12 11.43
C PHE A 53 9.26 20.14 12.41
N THR A 54 10.11 20.64 13.30
CA THR A 54 9.78 21.70 14.25
C THR A 54 10.52 22.98 13.86
N PRO A 55 9.80 24.06 13.50
CA PRO A 55 10.40 25.37 13.25
C PRO A 55 11.22 25.85 14.45
N ARG A 56 12.35 26.50 14.17
CA ARG A 56 13.14 27.21 15.18
C ARG A 56 12.60 28.61 15.40
#